data_AF-A0A5S9MCW6-F1
#
_entry.id   AF-A0A5S9MCW6-F1
#
_cell.length_a   1.000
_cell.length_b   1.000
_cell.length_c   1.000
_cell.angle_alpha   90.00
_cell.angle_beta   90.00
_cell.angle_gamma   90.00
#
_symmetry.space_group_name_H-M   'P 1'
#
loop_
_entity.id
_entity.type
_entity.pdbx_description
1 polymer ?
#
loop_
_entity_poly.entity_id
_entity_poly.type
_entity_poly.pdbx_seq_one_letter_code
_entity_poly.pdbx_strand_id
1 'polypeptide(L)' 'MEEAILPDEEQSYEVPRNWVWTRVENAIKPMETREPKKLDGEAFHYIDVDAIDNKKQLVRQIKRK' A
#
# COMPACT_ATOMS: atom_id res chain seq x y z
N MET A 1 -18.26 -10.62 12.98
CA MET A 1 -17.24 -10.48 11.91
C MET A 1 -17.89 -10.08 10.58
N GLU A 2 -19.07 -9.44 10.58
CA GLU A 2 -19.84 -9.16 9.35
C GLU A 2 -19.61 -7.75 8.78
N GLU A 3 -18.81 -6.91 9.43
CA GLU A 3 -18.86 -5.45 9.23
C GLU A 3 -18.02 -4.89 8.07
N ALA A 4 -17.44 -5.75 7.22
CA ALA A 4 -16.50 -5.28 6.18
C ALA A 4 -16.88 -5.68 4.75
N ILE A 5 -18.04 -6.32 4.54
CA ILE A 5 -18.45 -6.80 3.22
C ILE A 5 -19.07 -5.64 2.43
N LEU A 6 -18.55 -5.37 1.24
CA LEU A 6 -19.14 -4.38 0.32
C LEU A 6 -20.54 -4.84 -0.13
N PRO A 7 -21.54 -3.94 -0.19
CA PRO A 7 -22.89 -4.29 -0.64
C PRO A 7 -22.88 -4.73 -2.11
N ASP A 8 -23.80 -5.61 -2.48
CA ASP A 8 -23.82 -6.26 -3.81
C ASP A 8 -23.92 -5.25 -4.97
N GLU A 9 -24.57 -4.11 -4.78
CA GLU A 9 -24.67 -3.03 -5.78
C GLU A 9 -23.33 -2.35 -6.10
N GLU A 10 -22.36 -2.39 -5.18
CA GLU A 10 -21.00 -1.85 -5.37
C GLU A 10 -20.03 -2.90 -5.96
N GLN A 11 -20.42 -4.18 -6.01
CA GLN A 11 -19.56 -5.25 -6.50
C GLN A 11 -19.51 -5.24 -8.03
N SER A 12 -18.32 -5.09 -8.61
CA SER A 12 -18.18 -4.94 -10.07
C SER A 12 -18.40 -6.24 -10.85
N TYR A 13 -18.18 -7.39 -10.22
CA TYR A 13 -18.32 -8.72 -10.82
C TYR A 13 -18.43 -9.81 -9.75
N GLU A 14 -18.97 -10.97 -10.17
CA GLU A 14 -19.03 -12.17 -9.34
C GLU A 14 -17.63 -12.74 -9.05
N VAL A 15 -17.34 -12.98 -7.79
CA VAL A 15 -16.09 -13.59 -7.32
C VAL A 15 -16.31 -15.06 -6.92
N PRO A 16 -15.26 -15.90 -6.88
CA PRO A 16 -15.38 -17.27 -6.39
C PRO A 16 -15.99 -17.34 -4.98
N ARG A 17 -16.65 -18.45 -4.63
CA ARG A 17 -17.40 -18.62 -3.36
C ARG A 17 -16.60 -18.35 -2.08
N ASN A 18 -15.27 -18.44 -2.14
CA ASN A 18 -14.36 -18.22 -1.01
C ASN A 18 -13.73 -16.82 -0.99
N TRP A 19 -14.17 -15.92 -1.87
CA TRP A 19 -13.72 -14.54 -1.96
C TRP A 19 -14.82 -13.60 -1.50
N VAL A 20 -14.44 -12.43 -1.01
CA VAL A 20 -15.37 -11.41 -0.55
C VAL A 20 -14.87 -10.04 -0.99
N TRP A 21 -15.77 -9.17 -1.41
CA TRP A 21 -15.46 -7.78 -1.66
C TRP A 21 -15.39 -7.01 -0.34
N THR A 22 -14.31 -6.26 -0.15
CA THR A 22 -14.15 -5.36 1.01
C THR A 22 -13.41 -4.08 0.61
N ARG A 23 -13.54 -3.02 1.40
CA ARG A 23 -12.72 -1.81 1.23
C ARG A 23 -11.28 -2.09 1.62
N VAL A 24 -10.32 -1.52 0.89
CA VAL A 24 -8.88 -1.72 1.14
C VAL A 24 -8.50 -1.36 2.58
N GLU A 25 -9.09 -0.32 3.14
CA GLU A 25 -8.88 0.12 4.53
C GLU A 25 -9.19 -0.96 5.58
N ASN A 26 -10.08 -1.92 5.28
CA ASN A 26 -10.39 -3.03 6.18
C ASN A 26 -9.32 -4.14 6.12
N ALA A 27 -8.52 -4.17 5.06
CA ALA A 27 -7.50 -5.19 4.82
C ALA A 27 -6.07 -4.73 5.18
N ILE A 28 -5.84 -3.42 5.30
CA ILE A 28 -4.51 -2.86 5.57
C ILE A 28 -4.49 -2.06 6.88
N LYS A 29 -3.31 -2.00 7.50
CA LYS A 29 -3.10 -1.14 8.67
C LYS A 29 -2.93 0.32 8.23
N PRO A 30 -3.28 1.29 9.10
CA PRO A 30 -2.97 2.69 8.85
C PRO A 30 -1.47 2.89 8.64
N MET A 31 -1.12 3.81 7.75
CA MET A 31 0.26 4.20 7.49
C MET A 31 0.66 5.38 8.38
N GLU A 32 1.95 5.45 8.70
CA GLU A 32 2.53 6.55 9.46
C GLU A 32 3.40 7.44 8.57
N THR A 33 3.33 8.75 8.80
CA THR A 33 4.19 9.73 8.15
C THR A 33 5.19 10.28 9.15
N ARG A 34 6.47 10.35 8.75
CA ARG A 34 7.54 10.92 9.57
C ARG A 34 8.31 11.96 8.77
N GLU A 35 8.63 13.07 9.42
CA GLU A 35 9.51 14.08 8.84
C GLU A 35 10.96 13.63 9.00
N PRO A 36 11.72 13.40 7.90
CA PRO A 36 13.08 12.88 8.01
C PRO A 36 14.02 13.79 8.81
N LYS A 37 13.80 15.11 8.76
CA LYS A 37 14.58 16.11 9.52
C LYS A 37 14.44 16.00 11.03
N LYS A 38 13.38 15.36 11.52
CA LYS A 38 13.10 15.15 12.95
C LYS A 38 13.54 13.77 13.42
N LEU A 39 14.20 12.99 12.57
CA LEU A 39 14.77 11.70 12.93
C LEU A 39 16.19 11.93 13.43
N ASP A 40 16.57 11.28 14.53
CA ASP A 40 17.94 11.29 15.07
C ASP A 40 18.93 10.49 14.21
N GLY A 41 18.60 10.25 12.93
CA GLY A 41 19.43 9.50 11.99
C GLY A 41 20.29 10.43 11.14
N GLU A 42 21.54 10.04 10.90
CA GLU A 42 22.46 10.77 10.02
C GLU A 42 22.04 10.72 8.55
N ALA A 43 21.31 9.68 8.15
CA ALA A 43 20.78 9.51 6.81
C ALA A 43 19.56 8.56 6.75
N PHE A 44 18.78 8.66 5.69
CA PHE A 44 17.67 7.75 5.39
C PHE A 44 17.66 7.32 3.92
N HIS A 45 17.00 6.18 3.66
CA HIS A 45 16.76 5.69 2.31
C HIS A 45 15.51 6.35 1.74
N TYR A 46 15.66 6.95 0.56
CA TYR A 46 14.58 7.58 -0.18
C TYR A 46 14.30 6.82 -1.47
N ILE A 47 13.04 6.42 -1.65
CA ILE A 47 12.53 5.71 -2.82
C ILE A 47 11.48 6.62 -3.46
N ASP A 48 11.78 7.14 -4.64
CA ASP A 48 10.87 7.95 -5.47
C ASP A 48 10.20 7.04 -6.52
N VAL A 49 9.18 7.53 -7.23
CA VAL A 49 8.54 6.83 -8.35
C VAL A 49 9.58 6.48 -9.43
N ASP A 50 10.58 7.34 -9.66
CA ASP A 50 11.68 7.10 -10.61
C ASP A 50 12.58 5.90 -10.23
N ALA A 51 12.49 5.45 -8.97
CA ALA A 51 13.27 4.35 -8.45
C ALA A 51 12.71 2.97 -8.80
N ILE A 52 11.45 2.90 -9.23
CA ILE A 52 10.73 1.63 -9.43
C ILE A 52 10.73 1.20 -10.90
N ASP A 53 11.11 -0.05 -11.15
CA ASP A 53 10.90 -0.74 -12.41
C ASP A 53 9.52 -1.38 -12.45
N ASN A 54 8.55 -0.74 -13.11
CA ASN A 54 7.21 -1.34 -13.24
C ASN A 54 7.19 -2.58 -14.14
N LYS A 55 8.16 -2.79 -15.04
CA LYS A 55 8.19 -3.98 -15.90
C LYS A 55 8.76 -5.18 -15.15
N LYS A 56 9.77 -4.94 -14.30
CA LYS A 56 10.42 -6.00 -13.52
C LYS A 56 9.86 -6.12 -12.09
N GLN A 57 9.00 -5.19 -11.66
CA GLN A 57 8.45 -5.11 -10.30
C GLN A 57 9.55 -5.02 -9.23
N LEU A 58 10.58 -4.19 -9.46
CA LEU A 58 11.77 -4.09 -8.60
C LEU A 58 12.16 -2.64 -8.32
N VAL A 59 12.76 -2.40 -7.15
CA VAL A 59 13.43 -1.13 -6.83
C VAL A 59 14.80 -1.12 -7.51
N ARG A 60 15.02 -0.25 -8.50
CA ARG A 60 16.29 -0.15 -9.25
C ARG A 60 17.36 0.67 -8.53
N GLN A 61 16.94 1.68 -7.78
CA GLN A 61 17.83 2.63 -7.14
C GLN A 61 17.28 3.05 -5.78
N ILE A 62 18.15 3.26 -4.81
CA ILE A 62 17.79 3.81 -3.51
C ILE A 62 18.72 4.99 -3.25
N LYS A 63 18.15 6.17 -3.02
CA LYS A 63 18.93 7.39 -2.75
C LYS A 63 19.18 7.47 -1.24
N ARG A 64 20.42 7.76 -0.82
CA ARG A 64 20.74 8.05 0.58
C ARG A 64 20.69 9.56 0.80
N LYS A 65 19.91 10.02 1.78
CA LYS A 65 19.64 11.44 2.05
C LYS A 65 19.87 11.78 3.50
#